data_AF-A0AA38MXH8-F1
#
_entry.id   AF-A0AA38MXH8-F1
#
_cell.length_a   1.000
_cell.length_b   1.000
_cell.length_c   1.000
_cell.angle_alpha   90.00
_cell.angle_beta   90.00
_cell.angle_gamma   90.00
#
_symmetry.space_group_name_H-M   'P 1'
#
loop_
_entity.id
_entity.type
_entity.pdbx_description
1 polymer ?
#
loop_
_entity_poly.entity_id
_entity_poly.type
_entity_poly.pdbx_seq_one_letter_code
_entity_poly.pdbx_strand_id
1 'polypeptide(L)'
;MFPTVSLTSRPLDLLYFCFFLIHIPASLLLDFQILYPSAYVPSFLLALRQWHIDFSADPLITGAVRGEINGNLSWLGCFAWLELIFQFPTFLLGIRGLWRGTHDKT
;
A
#
# COMPACT_ATOMS: atom_id res chain seq x y z
N MET A 1 10.62 3.67 33.42
CA MET A 1 9.69 3.57 32.27
C MET A 1 9.15 4.96 32.05
N PHE A 2 9.51 5.62 30.94
CA PHE A 2 9.02 6.97 30.64
C PHE A 2 7.56 6.89 30.19
N PRO A 3 6.70 7.86 30.56
CA PRO A 3 5.30 7.86 30.14
C PRO A 3 5.23 8.07 28.62
N THR A 4 4.52 7.18 27.93
CA THR A 4 4.26 7.31 26.50
C THR A 4 3.07 8.24 26.29
N VAL A 5 3.25 9.31 25.50
CA VAL A 5 2.16 10.20 25.13
C VAL A 5 1.21 9.47 24.17
N SER A 6 -0.10 9.57 24.43
CA SER A 6 -1.13 8.93 23.59
C SER A 6 -1.03 9.39 22.12
N LEU A 7 -1.42 8.52 21.17
CA LEU A 7 -1.40 8.86 19.75
C LEU A 7 -2.34 10.02 19.41
N THR A 8 -3.49 10.10 20.08
CA THR A 8 -4.48 11.18 19.91
C THR A 8 -3.98 12.55 20.35
N SER A 9 -2.97 12.60 21.23
CA SER A 9 -2.33 13.85 21.66
C SER A 9 -1.24 14.34 20.68
N ARG A 10 -0.94 13.58 19.62
CA ARG A 10 0.11 13.85 18.64
C ARG A 10 -0.49 13.87 17.23
N PRO A 11 -1.09 14.99 16.78
CA PRO A 11 -1.93 15.02 15.59
C PRO A 11 -1.18 14.64 14.30
N LEU A 12 0.10 15.00 14.19
CA LEU A 12 0.94 14.63 13.06
C LEU A 12 1.27 13.13 13.05
N ASP A 13 1.54 12.53 14.21
CA ASP A 13 1.74 11.09 14.34
C ASP A 13 0.46 10.32 14.02
N LEU A 14 -0.69 10.85 14.45
CA LEU A 14 -2.00 10.28 14.11
C LEU A 14 -2.27 10.34 12.60
N LEU A 15 -1.93 11.46 11.95
CA LEU A 15 -2.07 11.60 10.49
C LEU A 15 -1.25 10.54 9.75
N TYR A 16 0.04 10.40 10.09
CA TYR A 16 0.90 9.39 9.47
C TYR A 16 0.45 7.97 9.79
N PHE A 17 -0.02 7.71 11.01
CA PHE A 17 -0.56 6.41 11.40
C PHE A 17 -1.77 6.03 10.55
N CYS A 18 -2.74 6.94 10.40
CA CYS A 18 -3.91 6.74 9.56
C CYS A 18 -3.53 6.58 8.09
N PHE A 19 -2.58 7.37 7.60
CA PHE A 19 -2.06 7.25 6.24
C PHE A 19 -1.52 5.83 5.98
N PHE A 20 -0.63 5.33 6.82
CA PHE A 20 -0.10 3.97 6.69
C PHE A 20 -1.19 2.89 6.84
N LEU A 21 -2.12 3.10 7.77
CA LEU A 21 -3.20 2.13 8.04
C LEU A 21 -4.13 1.94 6.85
N ILE A 22 -4.47 3.02 6.14
CA ILE A 22 -5.33 2.97 4.93
C ILE A 22 -4.56 2.42 3.72
N HIS A 23 -3.25 2.68 3.64
CA HIS A 23 -2.44 2.22 2.50
C HIS A 23 -2.21 0.70 2.52
N ILE A 24 -2.03 0.08 3.69
CA ILE A 24 -1.81 -1.38 3.77
C ILE A 24 -2.90 -2.20 3.05
N PRO A 25 -4.21 -2.01 3.34
CA PRO A 25 -5.25 -2.75 2.62
C PRO A 25 -5.30 -2.35 1.15
N ALA A 26 -5.12 -1.08 0.79
CA ALA A 26 -5.08 -0.67 -0.62
C ALA A 26 -3.99 -1.42 -1.40
N SER A 27 -2.77 -1.50 -0.85
CA SER A 27 -1.66 -2.17 -1.52
C SER A 27 -1.81 -3.68 -1.62
N LEU A 28 -2.35 -4.32 -0.57
CA LEU A 28 -2.65 -5.76 -0.60
C LEU A 28 -3.78 -6.10 -1.58
N LEU A 29 -4.80 -5.24 -1.63
CA LEU A 29 -6.02 -5.47 -2.40
C LEU A 29 -5.91 -5.03 -3.84
N LEU A 30 -5.02 -4.12 -4.23
CA LEU A 30 -4.92 -3.62 -5.61
C LEU A 30 -3.47 -3.60 -6.12
N ASP A 31 -2.57 -2.88 -5.44
CA ASP A 31 -1.23 -2.59 -5.97
C ASP A 31 -0.45 -3.87 -6.28
N PHE A 32 -0.42 -4.84 -5.35
CA PHE A 32 0.36 -6.06 -5.54
C PHE A 32 -0.22 -7.02 -6.58
N GLN A 33 -1.46 -6.83 -7.01
CA GLN A 33 -2.08 -7.68 -8.01
C GLN A 33 -1.37 -7.63 -9.38
N ILE A 34 -0.53 -6.61 -9.60
CA ILE A 34 0.28 -6.44 -10.81
C ILE A 34 1.51 -7.36 -10.86
N LEU A 35 1.95 -7.88 -9.70
CA LEU A 35 3.21 -8.62 -9.55
C LEU A 35 3.06 -10.11 -9.84
N TYR A 36 1.84 -10.64 -9.79
CA TYR A 36 1.57 -12.06 -9.97
C TYR A 36 0.47 -12.32 -11.02
N PRO A 37 0.50 -13.49 -11.68
CA PRO A 37 -0.55 -13.88 -12.63
C PRO A 37 -1.94 -13.89 -11.98
N SER A 38 -2.96 -13.53 -12.76
CA SER A 38 -4.38 -13.52 -12.33
C SER A 38 -4.87 -14.87 -11.79
N ALA A 39 -4.23 -15.97 -12.18
CA ALA A 39 -4.55 -17.32 -11.70
C ALA A 39 -4.36 -17.52 -10.18
N TYR A 40 -3.49 -16.73 -9.54
CA TYR A 40 -3.24 -16.80 -8.09
C TYR A 40 -4.16 -15.88 -7.28
N VAL A 41 -5.07 -15.16 -7.95
CA VAL A 41 -5.86 -14.09 -7.35
C VAL A 41 -7.28 -14.58 -7.13
N PRO A 42 -7.80 -14.52 -5.88
CA PRO A 42 -9.20 -14.78 -5.60
C PRO A 42 -10.13 -13.97 -6.52
N SER A 43 -11.22 -14.60 -6.96
CA SER A 43 -12.18 -13.99 -7.89
C SER A 43 -12.76 -12.66 -7.39
N PHE A 44 -12.97 -12.52 -6.07
CA PHE A 44 -13.39 -11.26 -5.45
C PHE A 44 -12.39 -10.11 -5.69
N LEU A 45 -11.09 -10.39 -5.59
CA LEU A 45 -10.05 -9.38 -5.81
C LEU A 45 -9.91 -8.99 -7.28
N LEU A 46 -10.15 -9.94 -8.20
CA LEU A 46 -10.26 -9.65 -9.63
C LEU A 46 -11.46 -8.76 -9.94
N ALA A 47 -12.62 -9.03 -9.33
CA ALA A 47 -13.82 -8.21 -9.46
C ALA A 47 -13.59 -6.79 -8.90
N LEU A 48 -12.92 -6.68 -7.75
CA LEU A 48 -12.55 -5.39 -7.16
C LEU A 48 -11.61 -4.59 -8.09
N ARG A 49 -10.61 -5.24 -8.68
CA ARG A 49 -9.71 -4.63 -9.66
C ARG A 49 -10.47 -4.14 -10.90
N GLN A 50 -11.39 -4.95 -11.42
CA GLN A 50 -12.20 -4.56 -12.57
C GLN A 50 -13.09 -3.37 -12.24
N TRP A 51 -13.75 -3.39 -11.08
CA TRP A 51 -14.52 -2.26 -10.59
C TRP A 51 -13.66 -0.98 -10.48
N HIS A 52 -12.42 -1.11 -9.98
CA HIS A 52 -11.50 0.02 -9.91
C HIS A 52 -11.15 0.56 -11.30
N ILE A 53 -10.87 -0.30 -12.28
CA ILE A 53 -10.60 0.10 -13.67
C ILE A 53 -11.80 0.85 -14.25
N ASP A 54 -13.01 0.31 -14.08
CA ASP A 54 -14.24 0.91 -14.62
C ASP A 54 -14.54 2.27 -13.96
N PHE A 55 -14.25 2.40 -12.66
CA PHE A 55 -14.46 3.63 -11.91
C PHE A 55 -13.42 4.72 -12.22
N SER A 56 -12.13 4.35 -12.29
CA SER A 56 -11.01 5.29 -12.46
C SER A 56 -10.64 5.58 -13.91
N ALA A 57 -11.01 4.67 -14.83
CA ALA A 57 -10.53 4.62 -16.21
C ALA A 57 -9.00 4.65 -16.33
N ASP A 58 -8.29 4.04 -15.36
CA ASP A 58 -6.83 4.08 -15.29
C ASP A 58 -6.15 3.27 -16.44
N PRO A 59 -5.43 3.93 -17.36
CA PRO A 59 -4.76 3.26 -18.47
C PRO A 59 -3.57 2.39 -18.01
N LEU A 60 -2.94 2.71 -16.88
CA LEU A 60 -1.79 1.97 -16.36
C LEU A 60 -2.21 0.60 -15.84
N ILE A 61 -3.24 0.57 -14.99
CA ILE A 61 -3.79 -0.69 -14.47
C ILE A 61 -4.44 -1.50 -15.60
N THR A 62 -5.10 -0.84 -16.55
CA THR A 62 -5.66 -1.52 -17.72
C THR A 62 -4.56 -2.17 -18.57
N GLY A 63 -3.48 -1.45 -18.87
CA GLY A 63 -2.32 -1.99 -19.60
C GLY A 63 -1.63 -3.10 -18.82
N ALA A 64 -1.59 -2.99 -17.49
CA ALA A 64 -1.05 -4.02 -16.62
C ALA A 64 -1.81 -5.35 -16.74
N VAL A 65 -3.15 -5.30 -16.70
CA VAL A 65 -4.01 -6.49 -16.86
C VAL A 65 -3.85 -7.13 -18.24
N ARG A 66 -3.58 -6.33 -19.28
CA ARG A 66 -3.31 -6.81 -20.64
C ARG A 66 -1.93 -7.48 -20.81
N GLY A 67 -1.10 -7.47 -19.76
CA GLY A 67 0.22 -8.09 -19.77
C GLY A 67 1.34 -7.18 -20.28
N GLU A 68 1.10 -5.87 -20.42
CA GLU A 68 2.09 -4.91 -20.93
C GLU A 68 3.23 -4.62 -19.94
N ILE A 69 3.18 -5.19 -18.72
CA ILE A 69 4.23 -5.10 -17.70
C ILE A 69 5.55 -5.74 -18.15
N ASN A 70 5.52 -6.74 -19.02
CA ASN A 70 6.75 -7.31 -19.59
C ASN A 70 7.21 -6.60 -20.88
N GLY A 71 6.60 -5.45 -21.20
CA GLY A 71 6.90 -4.65 -22.38
C GLY A 71 6.95 -3.16 -22.03
N ASN A 72 6.03 -2.38 -22.59
CA ASN A 72 6.01 -0.91 -22.48
C ASN A 72 5.81 -0.39 -21.04
N LEU A 73 5.27 -1.20 -20.13
CA LEU A 73 5.04 -0.84 -18.74
C LEU A 73 6.01 -1.55 -17.77
N SER A 74 7.18 -1.98 -18.24
CA SER A 74 8.20 -2.60 -17.37
C SER A 74 8.60 -1.72 -16.19
N TRP A 75 8.62 -0.40 -16.38
CA TRP A 75 8.88 0.57 -15.32
C TRP A 75 7.83 0.49 -14.19
N LEU A 76 6.55 0.27 -14.53
CA LEU A 76 5.48 0.14 -13.56
C LEU A 76 5.64 -1.14 -12.73
N GLY A 77 6.06 -2.24 -13.36
CA GLY A 77 6.45 -3.46 -12.66
C GLY A 77 7.61 -3.22 -11.67
N CYS A 78 8.63 -2.46 -12.07
CA CYS A 78 9.73 -2.08 -11.17
C CYS A 78 9.22 -1.26 -9.98
N PHE A 79 8.33 -0.30 -10.19
CA PHE A 79 7.72 0.48 -9.11
C PHE A 79 6.94 -0.42 -8.14
N ALA A 80 6.11 -1.33 -8.64
CA ALA A 80 5.35 -2.26 -7.79
C ALA A 80 6.28 -3.17 -6.95
N TRP A 81 7.42 -3.58 -7.49
CA TRP A 81 8.43 -4.31 -6.72
C TRP A 81 9.07 -3.45 -5.63
N LEU A 82 9.40 -2.18 -5.92
CA LEU A 82 9.89 -1.25 -4.91
C LEU A 82 8.85 -0.99 -3.82
N GLU A 83 7.58 -0.90 -4.19
CA GLU A 83 6.48 -0.78 -3.25
C GLU A 83 6.40 -1.98 -2.33
N LEU A 84 6.43 -3.20 -2.87
CA LEU A 84 6.36 -4.43 -2.08
C LEU A 84 7.58 -4.61 -1.16
N ILE A 85 8.79 -4.31 -1.64
CA ILE A 85 10.04 -4.63 -0.94
C ILE A 85 10.48 -3.53 0.02
N PHE A 86 10.22 -2.26 -0.30
CA PHE A 86 10.68 -1.12 0.49
C PHE A 86 9.53 -0.36 1.12
N GLN A 87 8.57 0.11 0.32
CA GLN A 87 7.49 0.97 0.82
C GLN A 87 6.60 0.24 1.84
N PHE A 88 6.12 -0.95 1.50
CA PHE A 88 5.18 -1.70 2.32
C PHE A 88 5.77 -2.12 3.68
N PRO A 89 7.01 -2.63 3.78
CA PRO A 89 7.65 -2.85 5.08
C PRO A 89 7.79 -1.56 5.89
N THR A 90 8.08 -0.42 5.26
CA THR A 90 8.16 0.84 5.99
C THR A 90 6.82 1.29 6.56
N PHE A 91 5.68 0.99 5.92
CA PHE A 91 4.35 1.25 6.49
C PHE A 91 4.11 0.45 7.77
N LEU A 92 4.46 -0.85 7.77
CA LEU A 92 4.35 -1.71 8.96
C LEU A 92 5.25 -1.22 10.10
N LEU A 93 6.49 -0.87 9.78
CA LEU A 93 7.44 -0.31 10.73
C LEU A 93 6.98 1.07 11.25
N GLY A 94 6.42 1.90 10.39
CA GLY A 94 5.87 3.22 10.70
C GLY A 94 4.72 3.13 11.69
N ILE A 95 3.71 2.30 11.41
CA ILE A 95 2.60 2.02 12.34
C ILE A 95 3.12 1.55 13.69
N ARG A 96 4.03 0.58 13.70
CA ARG A 96 4.61 0.05 14.94
C ARG A 96 5.40 1.11 15.71
N GLY A 97 6.14 1.97 15.02
CA GLY A 97 6.90 3.06 15.61
C GLY A 97 6.00 4.12 16.22
N LEU A 98 5.01 4.60 15.47
CA LEU A 98 4.06 5.62 15.90
C LEU A 98 3.19 5.14 17.08
N TRP A 99 2.76 3.87 17.05
CA TRP A 99 2.00 3.24 18.13
C TRP A 99 2.77 3.17 19.45
N ARG A 100 4.06 2.83 19.39
CA ARG A 100 4.93 2.74 20.58
C ARG A 100 5.20 4.11 21.22
N GLY A 101 4.94 5.19 20.50
CA GLY A 101 5.09 6.54 21.00
C GLY A 101 6.52 7.06 20.94
N THR A 102 6.64 8.37 20.80
CA THR A 102 7.90 9.07 21.04
C THR A 102 8.07 9.19 22.55
N HIS A 103 9.20 8.72 23.11
CA HIS A 103 9.53 9.01 24.50
C HIS A 103 9.74 10.51 24.62
N ASP A 104 8.93 11.16 25.46
CA ASP A 104 9.11 12.57 25.73
C ASP A 104 10.48 12.75 26.42
N LYS A 105 11.38 13.49 25.77
CA LYS A 105 12.67 13.89 26.35
C LYS A 105 12.45 15.23 27.06
N THR A 106 11.67 15.21 28.13
CA THR A 106 11.57 16.33 29.08
C THR A 106 12.25 15.95 30.38
#